data_AF-A0A9D0ZW20-F1
#
_entry.id   AF-A0A9D0ZW20-F1
#
_cell.length_a   1.000
_cell.length_b   1.000
_cell.length_c   1.000
_cell.angle_alpha   90.00
_cell.angle_beta   90.00
_cell.angle_gamma   90.00
#
_symmetry.space_group_name_H-M   'P 1'
#
loop_
_entity.id
_entity.type
_entity.pdbx_description
1 polymer ?
#
loop_
_entity_poly.entity_id
_entity_poly.type
_entity_poly.pdbx_seq_one_letter_code
_entity_poly.pdbx_strand_id
1 'polypeptide(L)'
;MKLIAGVDIGNSTTEVCIGQIGPEGGLKFLSSASRATTGTKGTLANVMGIRLALENAMEKIHRSVQELDVIRINEAAPVIGDTAMETITETVITESSMIGHNPSTPAGVGQAVGTLLFLEHLDQGKPGEDYIVVVPRIFSYEETAKKLNQYHKDLSIVGVILQADEAVLVENRLEFAIPIVDEVRHITSVPEGKLAAIEVALPGTGIRMLSNPYGIATLLGLDSEETRSVTPIAKSLIGKRSAVVIKTPHGDIRENVLPAGEIYFHGEK
;
A
#
# COMPACT_ATOMS: atom_id res chain seq x y z
N MET A 1 57.62 -22.44 9.92
CA MET A 1 56.58 -21.41 9.69
C MET A 1 55.29 -21.97 10.24
N LYS A 2 54.47 -21.17 10.93
CA LYS A 2 53.18 -21.64 11.48
C LYS A 2 52.01 -20.98 10.74
N LEU A 3 51.01 -21.75 10.34
CA LEU A 3 49.78 -21.25 9.74
C LEU A 3 48.70 -21.13 10.82
N ILE A 4 48.09 -19.96 10.93
CA ILE A 4 47.09 -19.67 11.95
C ILE A 4 45.82 -19.12 11.30
N ALA A 5 44.68 -19.36 11.95
CA ALA A 5 43.40 -18.77 11.59
C ALA A 5 42.82 -17.97 12.76
N GLY A 6 42.30 -16.78 12.48
CA GLY A 6 41.39 -16.04 13.36
C GLY A 6 39.96 -16.22 12.87
N VAL A 7 39.04 -16.49 13.77
CA VAL A 7 37.61 -16.71 13.50
C VAL A 7 36.79 -15.77 14.37
N ASP A 8 35.97 -14.95 13.72
CA ASP A 8 34.97 -14.11 14.37
C ASP A 8 33.57 -14.64 14.08
N ILE A 9 32.77 -14.83 15.13
CA ILE A 9 31.39 -15.31 15.04
C ILE A 9 30.47 -14.14 15.38
N GLY A 10 29.95 -13.48 14.35
CA GLY A 10 28.89 -12.49 14.44
C GLY A 10 27.49 -13.12 14.49
N ASN A 11 26.48 -12.29 14.76
CA ASN A 11 25.08 -12.72 14.70
C ASN A 11 24.64 -13.10 13.28
N SER A 12 25.16 -12.37 12.29
CA SER A 12 24.80 -12.57 10.88
C SER A 12 25.91 -13.23 10.08
N THR A 13 27.18 -12.92 10.38
CA THR A 13 28.34 -13.39 9.62
C THR A 13 29.36 -14.09 10.51
N THR A 14 29.94 -15.16 10.01
CA THR A 14 31.14 -15.81 10.54
C THR A 14 32.30 -15.50 9.60
N GLU A 15 33.32 -14.84 10.13
CA GLU A 15 34.44 -14.27 9.38
C GLU A 15 35.74 -14.96 9.78
N VAL A 16 36.60 -15.23 8.80
CA VAL A 16 37.85 -15.97 8.99
C VAL A 16 38.99 -15.25 8.30
N CYS A 17 40.13 -15.15 8.97
CA CYS A 17 41.38 -14.63 8.43
C CYS A 17 42.51 -15.66 8.63
N ILE A 18 43.28 -15.93 7.58
CA ILE A 18 44.43 -16.83 7.59
C ILE A 18 45.72 -16.00 7.59
N GLY A 19 46.65 -16.34 8.48
CA GLY A 19 47.95 -15.72 8.58
C GLY A 19 49.07 -16.75 8.75
N GLN A 20 50.29 -16.35 8.39
CA GLN A 20 51.49 -17.17 8.53
C GLN A 20 52.53 -16.46 9.40
N ILE A 21 53.05 -17.16 10.39
CA ILE A 21 54.14 -16.69 11.24
C ILE A 21 55.47 -17.23 10.68
N GLY A 22 56.34 -16.31 10.28
CA GLY A 22 57.69 -16.60 9.80
C GLY A 22 58.65 -17.03 10.92
N PRO A 23 59.87 -17.47 10.57
CA PRO A 23 60.89 -17.89 11.56
C PRO A 23 61.25 -16.78 12.56
N GLU A 24 61.19 -15.52 12.12
CA GLU A 24 61.51 -14.34 12.92
C GLU A 24 60.30 -13.77 13.70
N GLY A 25 59.18 -14.51 13.74
CA GLY A 25 57.98 -14.11 14.48
C GLY A 25 57.05 -13.13 13.77
N GLY A 26 57.42 -12.62 12.58
CA GLY A 26 56.57 -11.76 11.77
C GLY A 26 55.31 -12.46 11.27
N LEU A 27 54.15 -11.82 11.42
CA LEU A 27 52.85 -12.29 10.93
C LEU A 27 52.57 -11.72 9.53
N LYS A 28 52.31 -12.59 8.56
CA LYS A 28 51.86 -12.24 7.22
C LYS A 28 50.41 -12.67 7.01
N PHE A 29 49.52 -11.75 6.68
CA PHE A 29 48.16 -12.07 6.24
C PHE A 29 48.20 -12.75 4.86
N LEU A 30 47.38 -13.78 4.68
CA LEU A 30 47.33 -14.57 3.45
C LEU A 30 45.98 -14.50 2.75
N SER A 31 44.88 -14.72 3.48
CA SER A 31 43.53 -14.75 2.91
C SER A 31 42.46 -14.55 3.98
N SER A 32 41.24 -14.25 3.53
CA SER A 32 40.06 -14.21 4.39
C SER A 32 38.82 -14.74 3.67
N ALA A 33 37.80 -15.10 4.45
CA ALA A 33 36.47 -15.45 3.95
C ALA A 33 35.40 -15.03 4.97
N SER A 34 34.18 -14.83 4.50
CA SER A 34 33.00 -14.59 5.33
C SER A 34 31.85 -15.43 4.81
N ARG A 35 31.02 -15.94 5.72
CA ARG A 35 29.78 -16.67 5.42
C ARG A 35 28.69 -16.26 6.40
N ALA A 36 27.44 -16.53 6.06
CA ALA A 36 26.34 -16.40 7.01
C ALA A 36 26.58 -17.30 8.24
N THR A 37 26.32 -16.78 9.43
CA THR A 37 26.40 -17.54 10.68
C THR A 37 25.34 -18.63 10.69
N THR A 38 25.74 -19.86 11.03
CA THR A 38 24.84 -21.01 11.09
C THR A 38 24.24 -21.15 12.48
N GLY A 39 22.94 -20.90 12.60
CA GLY A 39 22.23 -20.90 13.89
C GLY A 39 22.55 -19.67 14.75
N THR A 40 22.07 -19.66 15.99
CA THR A 40 22.33 -18.55 16.92
C THR A 40 23.82 -18.50 17.28
N LYS A 41 24.38 -17.29 17.34
CA LYS A 41 25.75 -17.06 17.81
C LYS A 41 25.99 -17.72 19.17
N GLY A 42 27.12 -18.39 19.33
CA GLY A 42 27.49 -19.11 20.55
C GLY A 42 26.93 -20.54 20.66
N THR A 43 26.28 -21.06 19.61
CA THR A 43 25.72 -22.43 19.62
C THR A 43 26.56 -23.41 18.80
N LEU A 44 26.40 -24.71 19.06
CA LEU A 44 27.09 -25.79 18.30
C LEU A 44 26.83 -25.73 16.78
N ALA A 45 25.70 -25.14 16.37
CA ALA A 45 25.40 -24.96 14.96
C ALA A 45 26.47 -24.10 14.25
N ASN A 46 27.14 -23.18 14.96
CA ASN A 46 28.17 -22.31 14.39
C ASN A 46 29.39 -23.11 13.86
N VAL A 47 29.66 -24.31 14.38
CA VAL A 47 30.80 -25.15 13.96
C VAL A 47 30.79 -25.42 12.45
N MET A 48 29.62 -25.62 11.85
CA MET A 48 29.49 -25.82 10.41
C MET A 48 29.87 -24.55 9.63
N GLY A 49 29.38 -23.38 10.05
CA GLY A 49 29.71 -22.10 9.44
C GLY A 49 31.19 -21.77 9.53
N ILE A 50 31.81 -22.03 10.68
CA ILE A 50 33.26 -21.86 10.90
C ILE A 50 34.05 -22.77 9.95
N ARG A 51 33.70 -24.06 9.87
CA ARG A 51 34.41 -25.02 9.00
C ARG A 51 34.36 -24.58 7.53
N LEU A 52 33.17 -24.23 7.04
CA LEU A 52 32.99 -23.78 5.66
C LEU A 52 33.70 -22.43 5.37
N ALA A 53 33.78 -21.53 6.36
CA ALA A 53 34.52 -20.28 6.20
C ALA A 53 36.04 -20.51 6.18
N LEU A 54 36.55 -21.43 7.00
CA LEU A 54 37.95 -21.87 6.97
C LEU A 54 38.31 -22.54 5.64
N GLU A 55 37.48 -23.45 5.14
CA GLU A 55 37.66 -24.10 3.84
C GLU A 55 37.75 -23.06 2.72
N ASN A 56 36.81 -22.11 2.66
CA ASN A 56 36.82 -21.02 1.68
C ASN A 56 38.09 -20.15 1.76
N ALA A 57 38.56 -19.84 2.97
CA ALA A 57 39.75 -19.00 3.13
C ALA A 57 41.04 -19.75 2.74
N MET A 58 41.12 -21.04 3.07
CA MET A 58 42.26 -21.91 2.75
C MET A 58 42.33 -22.26 1.26
N GLU A 59 41.19 -22.42 0.59
CA GLU A 59 41.12 -22.67 -0.86
C GLU A 59 41.73 -21.52 -1.66
N LYS A 60 41.58 -20.26 -1.23
CA LYS A 60 42.17 -19.08 -1.88
C LYS A 60 43.71 -19.08 -1.90
N ILE A 61 44.34 -19.85 -1.02
CA ILE A 61 45.78 -20.05 -0.99
C ILE A 61 46.18 -21.46 -1.42
N HIS A 62 45.24 -22.23 -1.96
CA HIS A 62 45.42 -23.61 -2.44
C HIS A 62 46.01 -24.55 -1.37
N ARG A 63 45.57 -24.40 -0.11
CA ARG A 63 45.99 -25.25 1.01
C ARG A 63 44.79 -25.90 1.68
N SER A 64 45.04 -26.97 2.41
CA SER A 64 44.02 -27.72 3.15
C SER A 64 43.87 -27.22 4.59
N VAL A 65 42.66 -27.26 5.14
CA VAL A 65 42.37 -26.81 6.53
C VAL A 65 43.19 -27.60 7.57
N GLN A 66 43.56 -28.86 7.29
CA GLN A 66 44.41 -29.69 8.15
C GLN A 66 45.84 -29.15 8.30
N GLU A 67 46.26 -28.20 7.46
CA GLU A 67 47.56 -27.54 7.55
C GLU A 67 47.59 -26.35 8.54
N LEU A 68 46.47 -26.03 9.18
CA LEU A 68 46.40 -25.02 10.23
C LEU A 68 46.96 -25.56 11.55
N ASP A 69 47.90 -24.83 12.13
CA ASP A 69 48.49 -25.15 13.42
C ASP A 69 47.61 -24.67 14.59
N VAL A 70 46.95 -23.53 14.43
CA VAL A 70 46.16 -22.87 15.48
C VAL A 70 44.94 -22.17 14.90
N ILE A 71 43.79 -22.37 15.54
CA ILE A 71 42.57 -21.59 15.29
C ILE A 71 42.26 -20.78 16.55
N ARG A 72 42.12 -19.46 16.41
CA ARG A 72 41.72 -18.53 17.46
C ARG A 72 40.29 -18.09 17.19
N ILE A 73 39.38 -18.39 18.11
CA ILE A 73 37.97 -18.04 18.01
C ILE A 73 37.70 -16.88 18.98
N ASN A 74 36.99 -15.86 18.49
CA ASN A 74 36.44 -14.80 19.33
C ASN A 74 35.34 -15.37 20.24
N GLU A 75 35.47 -15.16 21.55
CA GLU A 75 34.41 -15.41 22.51
C GLU A 75 33.56 -14.13 22.65
N ALA A 76 32.55 -14.00 21.79
CA ALA A 76 31.62 -12.89 21.90
C ALA A 76 30.27 -13.37 22.43
N ALA A 77 29.76 -12.70 23.45
CA ALA A 77 28.46 -12.99 24.04
C ALA A 77 27.35 -12.95 22.97
N PRO A 78 26.40 -13.91 22.97
CA PRO A 78 25.24 -13.86 22.10
C PRO A 78 24.42 -12.60 22.40
N VAL A 79 24.16 -11.78 21.38
CA VAL A 79 23.24 -10.64 21.48
C VAL A 79 22.00 -11.01 20.70
N ILE A 80 20.88 -11.18 21.39
CA ILE A 80 19.58 -11.44 20.79
C ILE A 80 18.83 -10.12 20.75
N GLY A 81 18.37 -9.74 19.57
CA GLY A 81 17.46 -8.63 19.36
C GLY A 81 16.23 -9.11 18.60
N ASP A 82 15.10 -8.47 18.85
CA ASP A 82 13.87 -8.69 18.11
C ASP A 82 13.25 -7.32 17.76
N THR A 83 12.34 -7.29 16.79
CA THR A 83 11.67 -6.08 16.33
C THR A 83 10.17 -6.27 16.34
N ALA A 84 9.45 -5.34 16.96
CA ALA A 84 8.00 -5.26 16.91
C ALA A 84 7.57 -3.94 16.24
N MET A 85 6.37 -3.93 15.67
CA MET A 85 5.76 -2.76 15.07
C MET A 85 4.35 -2.59 15.64
N GLU A 86 4.00 -1.38 16.04
CA GLU A 86 2.67 -1.05 16.52
C GLU A 86 2.03 0.06 15.68
N THR A 87 0.73 -0.09 15.44
CA THR A 87 -0.04 0.90 14.69
C THR A 87 -0.56 1.95 15.66
N ILE A 88 -0.15 3.20 15.48
CA ILE A 88 -0.44 4.30 16.43
C ILE A 88 -1.55 5.25 15.97
N THR A 89 -2.01 5.13 14.73
CA THR A 89 -3.07 5.97 14.18
C THR A 89 -3.98 5.16 13.27
N GLU A 90 -5.25 5.53 13.24
CA GLU A 90 -6.23 5.06 12.25
C GLU A 90 -6.98 6.24 11.64
N THR A 91 -7.44 6.07 10.40
CA THR A 91 -8.35 7.01 9.75
C THR A 91 -9.65 6.28 9.42
N VAL A 92 -10.74 6.68 10.05
CA VAL A 92 -12.06 6.07 9.85
C VAL A 92 -12.92 7.02 9.04
N ILE A 93 -13.40 6.55 7.89
CA ILE A 93 -14.39 7.26 7.06
C ILE A 93 -15.76 6.69 7.43
N THR A 94 -16.66 7.54 7.95
CA THR A 94 -18.01 7.14 8.32
C THR A 94 -19.01 7.38 7.19
N GLU A 95 -20.22 6.81 7.29
CA GLU A 95 -21.37 7.05 6.39
C GLU A 95 -21.18 6.82 4.88
N SER A 96 -20.24 5.95 4.46
CA SER A 96 -19.97 5.71 3.03
C SER A 96 -19.63 6.99 2.25
N SER A 97 -19.06 8.02 2.89
CA SER A 97 -18.86 9.35 2.29
C SER A 97 -17.85 9.39 1.14
N MET A 98 -17.18 8.27 0.81
CA MET A 98 -16.19 8.21 -0.27
C MET A 98 -16.07 6.81 -0.88
N ILE A 99 -15.85 6.78 -2.20
CA ILE A 99 -15.37 5.63 -2.96
C ILE A 99 -14.01 6.02 -3.55
N GLY A 100 -12.95 5.32 -3.14
CA GLY A 100 -11.59 5.64 -3.54
C GLY A 100 -10.71 4.41 -3.71
N HIS A 101 -11.26 3.26 -4.13
CA HIS A 101 -10.48 2.04 -4.35
C HIS A 101 -9.62 2.09 -5.63
N ASN A 102 -9.83 3.11 -6.49
CA ASN A 102 -9.06 3.38 -7.69
C ASN A 102 -8.94 2.15 -8.62
N PRO A 103 -10.05 1.72 -9.26
CA PRO A 103 -10.06 0.56 -10.15
C PRO A 103 -9.04 0.72 -11.28
N SER A 104 -8.65 -0.42 -11.86
CA SER A 104 -7.65 -0.44 -12.94
C SER A 104 -8.24 0.01 -14.29
N THR A 105 -9.54 -0.18 -14.45
CA THR A 105 -10.31 -0.04 -15.69
C THR A 105 -11.47 0.98 -15.62
N PRO A 106 -11.38 2.11 -14.88
CA PRO A 106 -12.44 3.12 -14.93
C PRO A 106 -12.53 3.68 -16.35
N ALA A 107 -13.74 4.00 -16.76
CA ALA A 107 -14.06 4.39 -18.13
C ALA A 107 -14.67 5.78 -18.20
N GLY A 108 -14.64 6.32 -19.42
CA GLY A 108 -14.92 7.72 -19.64
C GLY A 108 -13.86 8.62 -18.99
N VAL A 109 -14.07 9.92 -19.12
CA VAL A 109 -13.21 10.95 -18.55
C VAL A 109 -14.09 12.14 -18.21
N GLY A 110 -13.82 12.75 -17.08
CA GLY A 110 -14.47 14.00 -16.72
C GLY A 110 -14.78 14.07 -15.25
N GLN A 111 -15.56 15.09 -14.94
CA GLN A 111 -15.98 15.44 -13.61
C GLN A 111 -17.45 15.80 -13.67
N ALA A 112 -18.21 15.30 -12.71
CA ALA A 112 -19.63 15.58 -12.61
C ALA A 112 -20.08 15.65 -11.15
N VAL A 113 -21.17 16.37 -10.94
CA VAL A 113 -21.88 16.45 -9.66
C VAL A 113 -23.33 16.09 -9.93
N GLY A 114 -23.90 15.23 -9.10
CA GLY A 114 -25.28 14.83 -9.25
C GLY A 114 -25.81 14.11 -8.02
N THR A 115 -27.13 13.98 -7.97
CA THR A 115 -27.82 13.21 -6.94
C THR A 115 -27.68 11.71 -7.26
N LEU A 116 -27.38 10.91 -6.25
CA LEU A 116 -27.27 9.47 -6.40
C LEU A 116 -28.66 8.86 -6.62
N LEU A 117 -28.82 8.06 -7.67
CA LEU A 117 -30.07 7.37 -7.99
C LEU A 117 -29.74 5.95 -8.48
N PHE A 118 -30.41 4.94 -7.93
CA PHE A 118 -30.19 3.56 -8.37
C PHE A 118 -30.81 3.33 -9.75
N LEU A 119 -30.20 2.46 -10.56
CA LEU A 119 -30.68 2.15 -11.92
C LEU A 119 -32.13 1.63 -11.91
N GLU A 120 -32.51 0.89 -10.86
CA GLU A 120 -33.87 0.41 -10.60
C GLU A 120 -34.90 1.53 -10.49
N HIS A 121 -34.49 2.72 -10.03
CA HIS A 121 -35.35 3.84 -9.68
C HIS A 121 -35.24 5.02 -10.65
N LEU A 122 -34.61 4.83 -11.82
CA LEU A 122 -34.49 5.88 -12.83
C LEU A 122 -35.86 6.41 -13.29
N ASP A 123 -36.91 5.60 -13.24
CA ASP A 123 -38.29 6.01 -13.54
C ASP A 123 -38.84 7.07 -12.57
N GLN A 124 -38.25 7.21 -11.38
CA GLN A 124 -38.60 8.20 -10.37
C GLN A 124 -37.77 9.50 -10.50
N GLY A 125 -36.81 9.54 -11.42
CA GLY A 125 -35.96 10.70 -11.66
C GLY A 125 -36.76 11.92 -12.11
N LYS A 126 -36.34 13.10 -11.66
CA LYS A 126 -36.98 14.38 -12.00
C LYS A 126 -36.21 15.09 -13.10
N PRO A 127 -36.87 15.54 -14.17
CA PRO A 127 -36.23 16.37 -15.20
C PRO A 127 -35.63 17.64 -14.60
N GLY A 128 -34.43 18.01 -15.06
CA GLY A 128 -33.71 19.20 -14.61
C GLY A 128 -32.79 18.99 -13.40
N GLU A 129 -32.76 17.80 -12.81
CA GLU A 129 -31.75 17.40 -11.83
C GLU A 129 -30.67 16.54 -12.50
N ASP A 130 -29.41 16.74 -12.10
CA ASP A 130 -28.27 15.92 -12.53
C ASP A 130 -28.17 14.67 -11.66
N TYR A 131 -28.02 13.51 -12.28
CA TYR A 131 -27.96 12.22 -11.59
C TYR A 131 -26.63 11.49 -11.82
N ILE A 132 -26.10 10.92 -10.74
CA ILE A 132 -25.04 9.92 -10.78
C ILE A 132 -25.71 8.56 -10.53
N VAL A 133 -25.72 7.71 -11.56
CA VAL A 133 -26.50 6.46 -11.54
C VAL A 133 -25.70 5.35 -10.89
N VAL A 134 -26.29 4.69 -9.90
CA VAL A 134 -25.70 3.58 -9.16
C VAL A 134 -26.26 2.27 -9.71
N VAL A 135 -25.38 1.36 -10.14
CA VAL A 135 -25.77 0.14 -10.86
C VAL A 135 -25.27 -1.10 -10.12
N PRO A 136 -26.18 -1.88 -9.51
CA PRO A 136 -25.84 -3.16 -8.92
C PRO A 136 -25.52 -4.23 -9.97
N ARG A 137 -24.80 -5.28 -9.57
CA ARG A 137 -24.33 -6.37 -10.45
C ARG A 137 -25.47 -7.21 -11.05
N ILE A 138 -26.71 -7.03 -10.59
CA ILE A 138 -27.87 -7.73 -11.14
C ILE A 138 -28.15 -7.34 -12.59
N PHE A 139 -27.69 -6.16 -13.02
CA PHE A 139 -27.79 -5.70 -14.40
C PHE A 139 -26.52 -6.05 -15.17
N SER A 140 -26.69 -6.57 -16.38
CA SER A 140 -25.57 -6.75 -17.32
C SER A 140 -25.19 -5.41 -17.95
N TYR A 141 -23.93 -5.27 -18.39
CA TYR A 141 -23.48 -4.09 -19.13
C TYR A 141 -24.39 -3.70 -20.31
N GLU A 142 -25.00 -4.68 -21.00
CA GLU A 142 -25.91 -4.41 -22.13
C GLU A 142 -27.22 -3.78 -21.68
N GLU A 143 -27.81 -4.31 -20.60
CA GLU A 143 -29.03 -3.76 -20.03
C GLU A 143 -28.79 -2.38 -19.45
N THR A 144 -27.67 -2.21 -18.74
CA THR A 144 -27.24 -0.92 -18.18
C THR A 144 -27.10 0.14 -19.27
N ALA A 145 -26.29 -0.11 -20.30
CA ALA A 145 -26.09 0.86 -21.38
C ALA A 145 -27.40 1.19 -22.10
N LYS A 146 -28.25 0.18 -22.37
CA LYS A 146 -29.55 0.37 -23.01
C LYS A 146 -30.47 1.28 -22.17
N LYS A 147 -30.57 1.04 -20.86
CA LYS A 147 -31.37 1.86 -19.95
C LYS A 147 -30.81 3.28 -19.88
N LEU A 148 -29.51 3.44 -19.69
CA LEU A 148 -28.88 4.77 -19.62
C LEU A 148 -29.13 5.59 -20.90
N ASN A 149 -28.97 5.02 -22.10
CA ASN A 149 -29.26 5.69 -23.36
C ASN A 149 -30.75 6.05 -23.52
N GLN A 150 -31.65 5.21 -23.01
CA GLN A 150 -33.08 5.49 -23.03
C GLN A 150 -33.44 6.67 -22.13
N TYR A 151 -33.00 6.64 -20.87
CA TYR A 151 -33.35 7.65 -19.87
C TYR A 151 -32.60 8.98 -20.05
N HIS A 152 -31.41 8.97 -20.65
CA HIS A 152 -30.63 10.20 -20.91
C HIS A 152 -31.39 11.22 -21.81
N LYS A 153 -32.43 10.79 -22.53
CA LYS A 153 -33.27 11.67 -23.34
C LYS A 153 -34.15 12.60 -22.49
N ASP A 154 -34.54 12.13 -21.30
CA ASP A 154 -35.48 12.80 -20.42
C ASP A 154 -34.84 13.28 -19.10
N LEU A 155 -33.73 12.63 -18.69
CA LEU A 155 -33.00 12.89 -17.45
C LEU A 155 -31.55 13.27 -17.73
N SER A 156 -31.00 14.15 -16.89
CA SER A 156 -29.58 14.51 -16.97
C SER A 156 -28.75 13.47 -16.22
N ILE A 157 -28.17 12.53 -16.97
CA ILE A 157 -27.26 11.50 -16.41
C ILE A 157 -25.82 11.97 -16.63
N VAL A 158 -25.11 12.24 -15.54
CA VAL A 158 -23.80 12.90 -15.59
C VAL A 158 -22.65 12.01 -15.13
N GLY A 159 -22.94 10.85 -14.54
CA GLY A 159 -21.92 9.89 -14.11
C GLY A 159 -22.52 8.55 -13.71
N VAL A 160 -21.68 7.51 -13.62
CA VAL A 160 -22.13 6.16 -13.28
C VAL A 160 -21.18 5.50 -12.27
N ILE A 161 -21.77 4.74 -11.35
CA ILE A 161 -21.07 3.90 -10.37
C ILE A 161 -21.53 2.46 -10.57
N LEU A 162 -20.61 1.56 -10.94
CA LEU A 162 -20.90 0.15 -11.19
C LEU A 162 -20.36 -0.75 -10.08
N GLN A 163 -21.11 -1.80 -9.73
CA GLN A 163 -20.62 -2.89 -8.88
C GLN A 163 -19.80 -3.94 -9.66
N ALA A 164 -20.12 -4.13 -10.95
CA ALA A 164 -19.41 -5.04 -11.84
C ALA A 164 -18.18 -4.36 -12.47
N ASP A 165 -17.15 -5.12 -12.82
CA ASP A 165 -15.96 -4.66 -13.56
C ASP A 165 -16.31 -4.57 -15.05
N GLU A 166 -17.13 -3.58 -15.40
CA GLU A 166 -17.71 -3.45 -16.73
C GLU A 166 -17.74 -1.99 -17.23
N ALA A 167 -17.00 -1.05 -16.60
CA ALA A 167 -17.06 0.37 -16.98
C ALA A 167 -16.77 0.59 -18.46
N VAL A 168 -15.71 -0.05 -18.97
CA VAL A 168 -15.30 0.07 -20.39
C VAL A 168 -16.36 -0.51 -21.32
N LEU A 169 -17.05 -1.57 -20.92
CA LEU A 169 -18.09 -2.20 -21.76
C LEU A 169 -19.35 -1.35 -21.85
N VAL A 170 -19.72 -0.70 -20.74
CA VAL A 170 -20.83 0.25 -20.68
C VAL A 170 -20.48 1.50 -21.48
N GLU A 171 -19.32 2.12 -21.23
CA GLU A 171 -18.90 3.37 -21.87
C GLU A 171 -18.86 3.27 -23.41
N ASN A 172 -18.31 2.18 -23.96
CA ASN A 172 -18.27 1.94 -25.40
C ASN A 172 -19.65 1.82 -26.08
N ARG A 173 -20.73 1.74 -25.29
CA ARG A 173 -22.12 1.58 -25.75
C ARG A 173 -23.00 2.78 -25.41
N LEU A 174 -22.50 3.76 -24.68
CA LEU A 174 -23.25 4.98 -24.38
C LEU A 174 -23.25 5.91 -25.60
N GLU A 175 -24.37 6.60 -25.82
CA GLU A 175 -24.52 7.63 -26.86
C GLU A 175 -23.91 8.99 -26.44
N PHE A 176 -23.42 9.09 -25.21
CA PHE A 176 -22.92 10.30 -24.57
C PHE A 176 -21.76 9.96 -23.63
N ALA A 177 -20.85 10.92 -23.44
CA ALA A 177 -19.63 10.72 -22.66
C ALA A 177 -19.83 11.14 -21.20
N ILE A 178 -19.55 10.24 -20.26
CA ILE A 178 -19.63 10.47 -18.81
C ILE A 178 -18.52 9.72 -18.07
N PRO A 179 -18.08 10.21 -16.90
CA PRO A 179 -17.19 9.46 -16.01
C PRO A 179 -17.89 8.24 -15.40
N ILE A 180 -17.22 7.08 -15.42
CA ILE A 180 -17.71 5.81 -14.87
C ILE A 180 -16.66 5.21 -13.91
N VAL A 181 -17.08 4.95 -12.67
CA VAL A 181 -16.29 4.22 -11.67
C VAL A 181 -16.91 2.85 -11.47
N ASP A 182 -16.14 1.78 -11.60
CA ASP A 182 -16.59 0.40 -11.42
C ASP A 182 -15.95 -0.30 -10.22
N GLU A 183 -16.23 -1.61 -10.08
CA GLU A 183 -15.74 -2.47 -9.00
C GLU A 183 -16.15 -2.04 -7.58
N VAL A 184 -17.25 -1.29 -7.44
CA VAL A 184 -17.74 -0.85 -6.13
C VAL A 184 -18.43 -2.00 -5.40
N ARG A 185 -17.65 -2.76 -4.63
CA ARG A 185 -18.10 -4.01 -3.96
C ARG A 185 -19.38 -3.83 -3.12
N HIS A 186 -19.40 -2.81 -2.27
CA HIS A 186 -20.51 -2.52 -1.35
C HIS A 186 -21.50 -1.51 -1.95
N ILE A 187 -21.97 -1.75 -3.17
CA ILE A 187 -22.87 -0.85 -3.89
C ILE A 187 -24.16 -0.52 -3.10
N THR A 188 -24.66 -1.47 -2.31
CA THR A 188 -25.87 -1.31 -1.48
C THR A 188 -25.67 -0.34 -0.32
N SER A 189 -24.42 0.01 0.02
CA SER A 189 -24.09 0.98 1.07
C SER A 189 -24.00 2.42 0.53
N VAL A 190 -24.19 2.62 -0.78
CA VAL A 190 -24.21 3.95 -1.40
C VAL A 190 -25.55 4.62 -1.06
N PRO A 191 -25.55 5.81 -0.43
CA PRO A 191 -26.77 6.44 0.05
C PRO A 191 -27.51 7.16 -1.09
N GLU A 192 -28.61 6.56 -1.56
CA GLU A 192 -29.48 7.14 -2.57
C GLU A 192 -30.06 8.51 -2.15
N GLY A 193 -30.27 9.40 -3.12
CA GLY A 193 -30.79 10.75 -2.90
C GLY A 193 -29.78 11.76 -2.32
N LYS A 194 -28.53 11.34 -2.07
CA LYS A 194 -27.46 12.24 -1.63
C LYS A 194 -26.73 12.86 -2.82
N LEU A 195 -26.28 14.09 -2.64
CA LEU A 195 -25.43 14.77 -3.61
C LEU A 195 -24.04 14.14 -3.59
N ALA A 196 -23.50 13.80 -4.75
CA ALA A 196 -22.16 13.26 -4.90
C ALA A 196 -21.42 13.92 -6.05
N ALA A 197 -20.09 13.85 -5.99
CA ALA A 197 -19.20 14.28 -7.03
C ALA A 197 -18.34 13.09 -7.48
N ILE A 198 -18.23 12.90 -8.78
CA ILE A 198 -17.46 11.83 -9.43
C ILE A 198 -16.40 12.45 -10.32
N GLU A 199 -15.19 11.91 -10.29
CA GLU A 199 -14.10 12.34 -11.17
C GLU A 199 -13.34 11.12 -11.69
N VAL A 200 -13.10 11.10 -13.00
CA VAL A 200 -12.28 10.09 -13.69
C VAL A 200 -11.28 10.82 -14.58
N ALA A 201 -9.99 10.61 -14.29
CA ALA A 201 -8.89 11.20 -15.02
C ALA A 201 -8.46 10.38 -16.25
N LEU A 202 -7.80 11.04 -17.19
CA LEU A 202 -7.19 10.40 -18.35
C LEU A 202 -6.18 9.33 -17.93
N PRO A 203 -6.00 8.24 -18.71
CA PRO A 203 -4.97 7.25 -18.45
C PRO A 203 -3.60 7.90 -18.23
N GLY A 204 -2.91 7.49 -17.16
CA GLY A 204 -1.59 8.04 -16.78
C GLY A 204 -1.63 9.37 -16.03
N THR A 205 -2.82 9.93 -15.77
CA THR A 205 -2.99 11.13 -14.94
C THR A 205 -3.86 10.83 -13.70
N GLY A 206 -3.86 11.74 -12.74
CA GLY A 206 -4.66 11.64 -11.52
C GLY A 206 -5.77 12.70 -11.46
N ILE A 207 -6.79 12.42 -10.66
CA ILE A 207 -7.84 13.39 -10.32
C ILE A 207 -7.23 14.62 -9.64
N ARG A 208 -7.87 15.78 -9.81
CA ARG A 208 -7.37 17.06 -9.31
C ARG A 208 -8.36 17.75 -8.38
N MET A 209 -9.64 17.62 -8.67
CA MET A 209 -10.67 18.34 -7.93
C MET A 209 -11.04 17.59 -6.67
N LEU A 210 -11.31 16.29 -6.75
CA LEU A 210 -11.61 15.47 -5.58
C LEU A 210 -10.40 15.19 -4.69
N SER A 211 -9.17 15.36 -5.20
CA SER A 211 -7.95 15.30 -4.39
C SER A 211 -7.59 16.64 -3.73
N ASN A 212 -8.40 17.68 -3.90
CA ASN A 212 -8.19 19.01 -3.33
C ASN A 212 -9.40 19.38 -2.45
N PRO A 213 -9.21 19.73 -1.15
CA PRO A 213 -10.32 20.11 -0.28
C PRO A 213 -11.19 21.22 -0.88
N TYR A 214 -10.57 22.22 -1.51
CA TYR A 214 -11.30 23.31 -2.17
C TYR A 214 -12.03 22.86 -3.44
N GLY A 215 -11.51 21.84 -4.13
CA GLY A 215 -12.19 21.24 -5.27
C GLY A 215 -13.45 20.51 -4.84
N ILE A 216 -13.37 19.70 -3.77
CA ILE A 216 -14.55 19.08 -3.15
C ILE A 216 -15.55 20.15 -2.70
N ALA A 217 -15.08 21.19 -2.01
CA ALA A 217 -15.92 22.29 -1.55
C ALA A 217 -16.66 23.00 -2.68
N THR A 218 -15.97 23.25 -3.80
CA THR A 218 -16.55 23.87 -4.99
C THR A 218 -17.65 22.98 -5.59
N LEU A 219 -17.42 21.68 -5.68
CA LEU A 219 -18.36 20.74 -6.30
C LEU A 219 -19.60 20.49 -5.45
N LEU A 220 -19.41 20.31 -4.15
CA LEU A 220 -20.48 19.91 -3.23
C LEU A 220 -21.09 21.09 -2.47
N GLY A 221 -20.69 22.31 -2.81
CA GLY A 221 -21.15 23.55 -2.16
C GLY A 221 -20.94 23.50 -0.66
N LEU A 222 -19.72 23.23 -0.23
CA LEU A 222 -19.38 23.12 1.20
C LEU A 222 -19.07 24.49 1.81
N ASP A 223 -19.43 24.68 3.08
CA ASP A 223 -18.97 25.83 3.85
C ASP A 223 -17.53 25.65 4.36
N SER A 224 -17.01 26.61 5.14
CA SER A 224 -15.62 26.57 5.63
C SER A 224 -15.35 25.43 6.63
N GLU A 225 -16.31 25.09 7.48
CA GLU A 225 -16.17 24.02 8.46
C GLU A 225 -16.26 22.65 7.77
N GLU A 226 -17.23 22.49 6.86
CA GLU A 226 -17.36 21.31 6.00
C GLU A 226 -16.11 21.13 5.10
N THR A 227 -15.55 22.22 4.57
CA THR A 227 -14.30 22.17 3.77
C THR A 227 -13.13 21.65 4.59
N ARG A 228 -13.06 22.02 5.88
CA ARG A 228 -12.02 21.54 6.78
C ARG A 228 -12.19 20.04 7.05
N SER A 229 -13.42 19.58 7.27
CA SER A 229 -13.71 18.17 7.57
C SER A 229 -13.40 17.23 6.40
N VAL A 230 -13.53 17.67 5.14
CA VAL A 230 -13.20 16.84 3.96
C VAL A 230 -11.72 16.79 3.60
N THR A 231 -10.84 17.47 4.36
CA THR A 231 -9.40 17.50 4.08
C THR A 231 -8.75 16.10 4.07
N PRO A 232 -9.05 15.20 5.03
CA PRO A 232 -8.55 13.82 4.99
C PRO A 232 -9.09 13.02 3.79
N ILE A 233 -10.34 13.24 3.35
CA ILE A 233 -10.88 12.62 2.11
C ILE A 233 -9.98 13.02 0.96
N ALA A 234 -9.78 14.33 0.75
CA ALA A 234 -8.97 14.84 -0.35
C ALA A 234 -7.55 14.25 -0.34
N LYS A 235 -6.89 14.22 0.82
CA LYS A 235 -5.56 13.62 0.99
C LYS A 235 -5.52 12.14 0.59
N SER A 236 -6.51 11.36 1.03
CA SER A 236 -6.58 9.94 0.69
C SER A 236 -6.82 9.68 -0.80
N LEU A 237 -7.31 10.69 -1.54
CA LEU A 237 -7.60 10.62 -2.97
C LEU A 237 -6.42 11.09 -3.84
N ILE A 238 -5.35 11.61 -3.25
CA ILE A 238 -4.14 12.03 -3.98
C ILE A 238 -3.55 10.84 -4.74
N GLY A 239 -3.25 11.06 -6.02
CA GLY A 239 -2.63 10.06 -6.89
C GLY A 239 -3.59 9.01 -7.46
N LYS A 240 -4.87 9.07 -7.11
CA LYS A 240 -5.90 8.19 -7.71
C LYS A 240 -6.30 8.69 -9.09
N ARG A 241 -6.69 7.77 -9.96
CA ARG A 241 -7.23 8.05 -11.30
C ARG A 241 -8.73 8.28 -11.27
N SER A 242 -9.44 7.69 -10.31
CA SER A 242 -10.87 7.93 -10.14
C SER A 242 -11.32 7.91 -8.69
N ALA A 243 -12.39 8.64 -8.41
CA ALA A 243 -13.02 8.68 -7.09
C ALA A 243 -14.47 9.17 -7.15
N VAL A 244 -15.21 8.88 -6.08
CA VAL A 244 -16.51 9.49 -5.77
C VAL A 244 -16.46 10.03 -4.34
N VAL A 245 -16.94 11.25 -4.14
CA VAL A 245 -17.15 11.84 -2.81
C VAL A 245 -18.63 12.15 -2.65
N ILE A 246 -19.21 11.75 -1.52
CA ILE A 246 -20.64 11.84 -1.26
C ILE A 246 -20.86 12.81 -0.10
N LYS A 247 -21.72 13.82 -0.31
CA LYS A 247 -22.11 14.78 0.74
C LYS A 247 -23.10 14.11 1.69
N THR A 248 -22.61 13.64 2.84
CA THR A 248 -23.45 13.10 3.91
C THR A 248 -23.54 14.07 5.10
N PRO A 249 -24.68 14.14 5.81
CA PRO A 249 -24.89 15.15 6.87
C PRO A 249 -23.96 14.98 8.07
N HIS A 250 -23.49 13.76 8.34
CA HIS A 250 -22.62 13.44 9.47
C HIS A 250 -21.41 12.62 9.03
N GLY A 251 -21.00 12.74 7.76
CA GLY A 251 -19.80 12.10 7.21
C GLY A 251 -18.56 12.66 7.90
N ASP A 252 -18.24 12.09 9.04
CA ASP A 252 -17.15 12.52 9.89
C ASP A 252 -15.96 11.61 9.59
N ILE A 253 -14.82 12.21 9.28
CA ILE A 253 -13.56 11.47 9.14
C ILE A 253 -12.78 11.70 10.41
N ARG A 254 -12.52 10.62 11.13
CA ARG A 254 -11.78 10.68 12.38
C ARG A 254 -10.40 10.09 12.20
N GLU A 255 -9.39 10.94 12.38
CA GLU A 255 -8.04 10.47 12.68
C GLU A 255 -7.96 10.20 14.18
N ASN A 256 -7.94 8.93 14.55
CA ASN A 256 -7.81 8.53 15.95
C ASN A 256 -6.35 8.16 16.23
N VAL A 257 -5.83 8.62 17.37
CA VAL A 257 -4.60 8.07 17.95
C VAL A 257 -4.97 6.77 18.64
N LEU A 258 -4.34 5.68 18.21
CA LEU A 258 -4.55 4.36 18.78
C LEU A 258 -3.69 4.18 20.05
N PRO A 259 -4.23 3.55 21.10
CA PRO A 259 -3.43 3.20 22.28
C PRO A 259 -2.38 2.14 21.89
N ALA A 260 -1.10 2.51 21.94
CA ALA A 260 0.03 1.67 21.52
C ALA A 260 0.83 1.07 22.68
N GLY A 261 0.30 1.14 23.90
CA GLY A 261 0.99 0.75 25.13
C GLY A 261 2.03 1.77 25.60
N GLU A 262 2.84 1.37 26.57
CA GLU A 262 3.87 2.19 27.20
C GLU A 262 5.18 1.42 27.31
N ILE A 263 6.32 2.12 27.20
CA ILE A 263 7.65 1.54 27.36
C ILE A 263 8.27 2.06 28.65
N TYR A 264 8.61 1.15 29.55
CA TYR A 264 9.26 1.46 30.83
C TYR A 264 10.75 1.17 30.75
N PHE A 265 11.57 2.22 30.94
CA PHE A 265 13.02 2.10 30.97
C PHE A 265 13.51 2.00 32.41
N HIS A 266 14.20 0.91 32.74
CA HIS A 266 14.85 0.71 34.04
C HIS A 266 16.37 0.83 33.87
N GLY A 267 16.92 2.02 34.14
CA GLY A 267 18.36 2.26 34.16
C GLY A 267 18.96 2.18 35.57
N GLU A 268 20.28 2.06 35.66
CA GLU A 268 21.01 2.30 36.91
C GLU A 268 20.95 3.80 37.26
N LYS A 269 20.81 4.11 38.55
CA LYS A 269 20.70 5.49 39.07
C LYS A 269 22.04 6.19 39.16
#